data_AF-A0A532EVC1-F1
#
_entry.id   AF-A0A532EVC1-F1
#
_cell.length_a   1.000
_cell.length_b   1.000
_cell.length_c   1.000
_cell.angle_alpha   90.00
_cell.angle_beta   90.00
_cell.angle_gamma   90.00
#
_symmetry.space_group_name_H-M   'P 1'
#
loop_
_entity.id
_entity.type
_entity.pdbx_description
1 polymer ?
#
loop_
_entity_poly.entity_id
_entity_poly.type
_entity_poly.pdbx_seq_one_letter_code
_entity_poly.pdbx_strand_id
1 'polypeptide(L)'
;MNHEITMLGSIGTIAETQLSVLPVHPVLAQSRQGKPADLKDAAHEFEAYFISHLLKVMRETVPKGALENKGGAYFYSFYDQEIGRLASEAGGIGLAKMIHEYTEKNASLLKFSEPVADTIVDKDHRPSG
;
A
#
# COMPACT_ATOMS: atom_id res chain seq x y z
N MET A 1 -44.73 -17.68 -36.55
CA MET A 1 -43.68 -17.86 -37.56
C MET A 1 -42.49 -17.04 -37.11
N ASN A 2 -41.41 -17.75 -36.81
CA ASN A 2 -40.14 -17.22 -36.31
C ASN A 2 -39.35 -16.73 -37.52
N HIS A 3 -38.76 -15.52 -37.48
CA HIS A 3 -37.51 -15.24 -38.17
C HIS A 3 -36.77 -14.12 -37.42
N GLU A 4 -35.64 -14.52 -36.83
CA GLU A 4 -34.59 -13.65 -36.31
C GLU A 4 -33.99 -12.81 -37.44
N ILE A 5 -33.66 -11.56 -37.15
CA ILE A 5 -32.58 -10.84 -37.84
C ILE A 5 -31.64 -10.32 -36.77
N THR A 6 -30.59 -11.09 -36.56
CA THR A 6 -29.40 -10.76 -35.80
C THR A 6 -28.41 -10.02 -36.71
N MET A 7 -27.63 -9.12 -36.11
CA MET A 7 -26.46 -8.38 -36.63
C MET A 7 -26.72 -7.01 -37.29
N LEU A 8 -26.32 -5.92 -36.62
CA LEU A 8 -25.05 -5.20 -36.88
C LEU A 8 -25.00 -3.84 -36.12
N GLY A 9 -24.03 -3.72 -35.21
CA GLY A 9 -23.24 -2.49 -35.05
C GLY A 9 -23.79 -1.32 -34.22
N SER A 10 -23.83 -1.46 -32.88
CA SER A 10 -23.70 -0.30 -31.98
C SER A 10 -22.28 -0.25 -31.43
N ILE A 11 -21.32 0.10 -32.29
CA ILE A 11 -19.93 0.38 -31.91
C ILE A 11 -19.81 1.89 -31.79
N GLY A 12 -19.69 2.42 -30.57
CA GLY A 12 -19.47 3.85 -30.41
C GLY A 12 -19.61 4.47 -29.03
N THR A 13 -19.51 3.73 -27.92
CA THR A 13 -19.43 4.34 -26.58
C THR A 13 -18.38 3.64 -25.71
N ILE A 14 -17.14 3.59 -26.18
CA ILE A 14 -15.96 3.23 -25.38
C ILE A 14 -14.87 4.28 -25.57
N ALA A 15 -15.15 5.50 -25.11
CA ALA A 15 -14.14 6.55 -25.05
C ALA A 15 -14.36 7.38 -23.78
N GLU A 16 -14.27 6.72 -22.62
CA GLU A 16 -13.95 7.35 -21.32
C GLU A 16 -13.78 6.28 -20.23
N THR A 17 -13.06 5.19 -20.54
CA THR A 17 -12.48 4.35 -19.49
C THR A 17 -11.34 5.16 -18.90
N GLN A 18 -11.68 5.87 -17.84
CA GLN A 18 -10.79 6.64 -16.99
C GLN A 18 -9.53 5.83 -16.71
N LEU A 19 -8.38 6.45 -16.99
CA LEU A 19 -7.07 6.02 -16.53
C LEU A 19 -7.11 5.99 -15.00
N SER A 20 -7.46 4.84 -14.41
CA SER A 20 -7.37 4.63 -12.98
C SER A 20 -5.90 4.56 -12.61
N VAL A 21 -5.32 5.72 -12.34
CA VAL A 21 -4.16 5.81 -11.45
C VAL A 21 -4.61 5.12 -10.16
N LEU A 22 -4.00 3.98 -9.85
CA LEU A 22 -4.26 3.25 -8.61
C LEU A 22 -4.20 4.25 -7.46
N PRO A 23 -5.18 4.26 -6.53
CA PRO A 23 -5.07 5.11 -5.36
C PRO A 23 -3.85 4.63 -4.57
N VAL A 24 -2.77 5.41 -4.59
CA VAL A 24 -1.79 5.40 -3.51
C VAL A 24 -2.56 5.94 -2.31
N HIS A 25 -3.14 5.04 -1.52
CA HIS A 25 -3.87 5.41 -0.32
C HIS A 25 -2.90 6.11 0.64
N PRO A 26 -3.06 7.42 0.93
CA PRO A 26 -2.25 8.06 1.95
C PRO A 26 -2.86 7.72 3.32
N VAL A 27 -2.79 6.45 3.75
CA VAL A 27 -3.19 6.06 5.12
C VAL A 27 -1.95 6.13 6.02
N LEU A 28 -1.37 7.32 6.12
CA LEU A 28 -0.48 7.67 7.24
C LEU A 28 -1.06 8.78 8.12
N ALA A 29 -2.28 9.23 7.84
CA ALA A 29 -2.97 10.21 8.65
C ALA A 29 -4.34 9.66 9.07
N GLN A 30 -4.43 9.28 10.35
CA GLN A 30 -5.64 9.03 11.15
C GLN A 30 -6.00 7.57 11.45
N SER A 31 -5.30 7.00 12.44
CA SER A 31 -5.93 6.14 13.45
C SER A 31 -5.04 6.05 14.69
N ARG A 32 -5.39 6.81 15.74
CA ARG A 32 -4.75 6.70 17.07
C ARG A 32 -5.16 5.44 17.85
N GLN A 33 -5.92 4.55 17.21
CA GLN A 33 -6.19 3.18 17.63
C GLN A 33 -6.27 2.33 16.35
N GLY A 34 -5.15 1.74 15.94
CA GLY A 34 -5.09 0.92 14.73
C GLY A 34 -6.01 -0.30 14.88
N LYS A 35 -7.00 -0.44 14.01
CA LYS A 35 -7.85 -1.64 14.01
C LYS A 35 -7.01 -2.83 13.50
N PRO A 36 -7.32 -4.07 13.91
CA PRO A 36 -6.59 -5.25 13.43
C PRO A 36 -6.58 -5.39 11.90
N ALA A 37 -7.65 -4.97 11.23
CA ALA A 37 -7.74 -4.91 9.77
C ALA A 37 -6.71 -3.94 9.18
N ASP A 38 -6.62 -2.71 9.73
CA ASP A 38 -5.67 -1.70 9.29
C ASP A 38 -4.21 -2.17 9.44
N LEU A 39 -3.91 -2.95 10.49
CA LEU A 39 -2.57 -3.49 10.70
C LEU A 39 -2.24 -4.60 9.70
N LYS A 40 -3.20 -5.48 9.40
CA LYS A 40 -3.02 -6.54 8.41
C LYS A 40 -2.74 -5.93 7.03
N ASP A 41 -3.53 -4.94 6.64
CA ASP A 41 -3.38 -4.27 5.35
C ASP A 41 -2.03 -3.53 5.27
N ALA A 42 -1.65 -2.80 6.32
CA ALA A 42 -0.34 -2.16 6.40
C ALA A 42 0.83 -3.17 6.35
N ALA A 43 0.67 -4.36 6.93
CA ALA A 43 1.69 -5.42 6.88
C ALA A 43 1.87 -5.99 5.47
N HIS A 44 0.78 -6.15 4.72
CA HIS A 44 0.82 -6.55 3.30
C HIS A 44 1.43 -5.45 2.42
N GLU A 45 1.07 -4.19 2.63
CA GLU A 45 1.67 -3.06 1.91
C GLU A 45 3.18 -2.96 2.15
N PHE A 46 3.61 -3.16 3.40
CA PHE A 46 5.03 -3.19 3.74
C PHE A 46 5.77 -4.34 3.03
N GLU A 47 5.22 -5.56 3.04
CA GLU A 47 5.83 -6.69 2.35
C GLU A 47 5.91 -6.45 0.83
N ALA A 48 4.85 -5.90 0.22
CA ALA A 48 4.85 -5.55 -1.19
C ALA A 48 5.96 -4.55 -1.54
N TYR A 49 6.11 -3.49 -0.73
CA TYR A 49 7.20 -2.52 -0.88
C TYR A 49 8.57 -3.19 -0.74
N PHE A 50 8.74 -4.04 0.27
CA PHE A 50 10.00 -4.72 0.54
C PHE A 50 10.42 -5.65 -0.61
N ILE A 51 9.48 -6.45 -1.14
CA ILE A 51 9.75 -7.31 -2.30
C ILE A 51 10.15 -6.48 -3.52
N SER A 52 9.41 -5.39 -3.79
CA SER A 52 9.74 -4.46 -4.88
C SER A 52 11.15 -3.90 -4.74
N HIS A 53 11.53 -3.50 -3.52
CA HIS A 53 12.88 -3.01 -3.22
C HIS A 53 13.95 -4.08 -3.39
N LEU A 54 13.66 -5.31 -2.97
CA LEU A 54 14.57 -6.45 -3.10
C LEU A 54 14.86 -6.76 -4.58
N LEU A 55 13.84 -6.74 -5.44
CA LEU A 55 14.00 -6.90 -6.90
C LEU A 55 14.89 -5.82 -7.50
N LYS A 56 14.68 -4.56 -7.09
CA LYS A 56 15.51 -3.42 -7.51
C LYS A 56 16.97 -3.63 -7.12
N VAL A 57 17.27 -3.96 -5.86
CA VAL A 57 18.65 -4.15 -5.38
C VAL A 57 19.29 -5.36 -6.06
N MET A 58 18.56 -6.46 -6.26
CA MET A 58 19.07 -7.61 -7.03
C MET A 58 19.49 -7.20 -8.45
N ARG A 59 18.70 -6.35 -9.12
CA ARG A 59 19.02 -5.85 -10.47
C ARG A 59 20.26 -4.96 -10.48
N GLU A 60 20.46 -4.15 -9.43
CA GLU A 60 21.66 -3.32 -9.27
C GLU A 60 22.95 -4.16 -9.12
N THR A 61 22.85 -5.43 -8.71
CA THR A 61 24.01 -6.34 -8.66
C THR A 61 24.43 -6.90 -10.03
N VAL A 62 23.62 -6.73 -11.07
CA VAL A 62 23.95 -7.20 -12.43
C VAL A 62 24.96 -6.24 -13.07
N PRO A 63 26.10 -6.73 -13.61
CA PRO A 63 27.13 -5.88 -14.21
C PRO A 63 26.59 -4.96 -15.31
N LYS A 64 27.04 -3.70 -15.28
CA LYS A 64 26.68 -2.67 -16.27
C LYS A 64 27.28 -3.04 -17.64
N GLY A 65 26.41 -3.51 -18.53
CA GLY A 65 26.76 -4.10 -19.83
C GLY A 65 25.71 -5.06 -20.35
N ALA A 66 24.90 -5.69 -19.46
CA ALA A 66 23.83 -6.60 -19.86
C ALA A 66 22.44 -5.93 -20.00
N LEU A 67 22.17 -4.82 -19.29
CA LEU A 67 20.82 -4.22 -19.14
C LEU A 67 20.78 -2.69 -19.21
N GLU A 68 21.79 -2.04 -19.80
CA GLU A 68 21.88 -0.58 -19.75
C GLU A 68 21.07 0.07 -20.89
N ASN A 69 19.78 0.32 -20.63
CA ASN A 69 18.95 1.19 -21.45
C ASN A 69 18.08 2.08 -20.54
N LYS A 70 18.33 3.40 -20.54
CA LYS A 70 17.71 4.36 -19.60
C LYS A 70 16.18 4.42 -19.72
N GLY A 71 15.62 4.10 -20.89
CA GLY A 71 14.17 3.99 -21.09
C GLY A 71 13.52 2.81 -20.34
N GLY A 72 14.28 1.77 -20.01
CA GLY A 72 13.77 0.60 -19.28
C GLY A 72 13.65 0.84 -17.76
N ALA A 73 14.33 1.84 -17.20
CA ALA A 73 14.40 2.05 -15.76
C ALA A 73 13.02 2.30 -15.11
N TYR A 74 12.18 3.14 -15.73
CA TYR A 74 10.81 3.38 -15.26
C TYR A 74 9.89 2.17 -15.45
N PHE A 75 10.07 1.44 -16.57
CA PHE A 75 9.33 0.20 -16.80
C PHE A 75 9.64 -0.83 -15.71
N TYR A 76 10.92 -0.96 -15.33
CA TYR A 76 11.32 -1.85 -14.25
C TYR A 76 10.79 -1.41 -12.89
N SER A 77 10.71 -0.11 -12.58
CA SER A 77 10.13 0.30 -11.29
C SER A 77 8.65 -0.06 -11.17
N PHE A 78 7.85 0.15 -12.22
CA PHE A 78 6.43 -0.23 -12.20
C PHE A 78 6.26 -1.74 -12.20
N TYR A 79 7.10 -2.46 -12.94
CA TYR A 79 7.13 -3.91 -12.94
C TYR A 79 7.46 -4.47 -11.55
N ASP A 80 8.53 -3.99 -10.92
CA ASP A 80 8.95 -4.45 -9.60
C ASP A 80 7.85 -4.16 -8.54
N GLN A 81 7.16 -3.02 -8.64
CA GLN A 81 6.01 -2.67 -7.79
C GLN A 81 4.83 -3.64 -7.96
N GLU A 82 4.44 -3.94 -9.19
CA GLU A 82 3.31 -4.84 -9.46
C GLU A 82 3.64 -6.28 -9.04
N ILE A 83 4.87 -6.73 -9.28
CA ILE A 83 5.33 -8.03 -8.79
C ILE A 83 5.32 -8.05 -7.25
N GLY A 84 5.76 -6.99 -6.58
CA GLY A 84 5.71 -6.89 -5.12
C GLY A 84 4.29 -6.99 -4.57
N ARG A 85 3.34 -6.28 -5.19
CA ARG A 85 1.91 -6.32 -4.83
C ARG A 85 1.34 -7.73 -4.98
N LEU A 86 1.47 -8.32 -6.17
CA LEU A 86 0.98 -9.67 -6.45
C LEU A 86 1.62 -10.72 -5.56
N ALA A 87 2.93 -10.59 -5.30
CA ALA A 87 3.65 -11.50 -4.42
C ALA A 87 3.11 -11.41 -2.99
N SER A 88 2.95 -10.22 -2.41
CA SER A 88 2.42 -10.10 -1.04
C SER A 88 0.97 -10.59 -0.93
N GLU A 89 0.12 -10.35 -1.93
CA GLU A 89 -1.25 -10.89 -1.97
C GLU A 89 -1.27 -12.42 -1.99
N ALA A 90 -0.30 -13.04 -2.67
CA ALA A 90 -0.12 -14.49 -2.68
C ALA A 90 0.59 -15.04 -1.43
N GLY A 91 0.95 -14.19 -0.46
CA GLY A 91 1.66 -14.56 0.77
C GLY A 91 3.19 -14.42 0.72
N GLY A 92 3.73 -14.07 -0.45
CA GLY A 92 5.07 -13.52 -0.64
C GLY A 92 6.18 -14.30 0.04
N ILE A 93 6.95 -13.58 0.85
CA ILE A 93 8.05 -14.15 1.66
C ILE A 93 7.61 -14.41 3.11
N GLY A 94 6.34 -14.12 3.44
CA GLY A 94 5.74 -14.35 4.75
C GLY A 94 5.96 -13.23 5.76
N LEU A 95 6.44 -12.06 5.33
CA LEU A 95 6.69 -10.91 6.22
C LEU A 95 5.39 -10.39 6.82
N ALA A 96 4.34 -10.23 6.01
CA ALA A 96 3.05 -9.72 6.47
C ALA A 96 2.46 -10.61 7.57
N LYS A 97 2.51 -11.93 7.36
CA LYS A 97 2.10 -12.94 8.34
C LYS A 97 2.92 -12.85 9.62
N MET A 98 4.24 -12.75 9.51
CA MET A 98 5.12 -12.66 10.69
C MET A 98 4.82 -11.39 11.52
N ILE A 99 4.60 -10.25 10.86
CA ILE A 99 4.24 -8.98 11.53
C ILE A 99 2.90 -9.11 12.25
N HIS A 100 1.92 -9.74 11.61
CA HIS A 100 0.60 -10.01 12.21
C HIS A 100 0.72 -10.88 13.45
N GLU A 101 1.38 -12.04 13.34
CA GLU A 101 1.58 -12.96 14.47
C GLU A 101 2.37 -12.31 15.61
N TYR A 102 3.41 -11.53 15.29
CA TYR A 102 4.20 -10.83 16.29
C TYR A 102 3.34 -9.81 17.04
N THR A 103 2.54 -9.03 16.31
CA THR A 103 1.70 -8.01 16.93
C THR A 103 0.60 -8.63 17.78
N GLU A 104 -0.04 -9.71 17.32
CA GLU A 104 -1.03 -10.44 18.12
C GLU A 104 -0.44 -10.98 19.41
N LYS A 105 0.75 -11.60 19.34
CA LYS A 105 1.45 -12.15 20.52
C LYS A 105 1.86 -11.06 21.51
N ASN A 106 2.18 -9.86 21.03
CA ASN A 106 2.70 -8.75 21.84
C ASN A 106 1.69 -7.61 22.06
N ALA A 107 0.43 -7.76 21.64
CA ALA A 107 -0.60 -6.71 21.74
C ALA A 107 -0.85 -6.24 23.18
N SER A 108 -0.65 -7.12 24.16
CA SER A 108 -0.76 -6.78 25.59
C SER A 108 0.38 -5.88 26.09
N LEU A 109 1.55 -5.92 25.45
CA LEU A 109 2.74 -5.13 25.77
C LEU A 109 2.76 -3.78 25.04
N LEU A 110 2.09 -3.69 23.89
CA LEU A 110 1.99 -2.49 23.05
C LEU A 110 0.81 -1.58 23.44
N LYS A 111 0.22 -1.73 24.63
CA LYS A 111 -0.66 -0.69 25.18
C LYS A 111 0.18 0.57 25.40
N PHE A 112 0.30 1.37 24.36
CA PHE A 112 0.87 2.71 24.39
C PHE A 112 0.23 3.41 25.59
N SER A 113 1.09 3.87 26.49
CA SER A 113 0.72 4.49 27.75
C SER A 113 -0.41 5.48 27.54
N GLU A 114 -1.25 5.59 28.56
CA GLU A 114 -2.41 6.48 28.70
C GLU A 114 -2.35 7.75 27.85
N PRO A 115 -3.50 8.21 27.32
CA PRO A 115 -3.55 9.45 26.56
C PRO A 115 -2.87 10.55 27.37
N VAL A 116 -1.85 11.18 26.79
CA VAL A 116 -1.26 12.41 27.34
C VAL A 116 -2.43 13.37 27.51
N ALA A 117 -2.87 13.49 28.77
CA ALA A 117 -3.95 14.39 29.14
C ALA A 117 -3.63 15.75 28.58
N ASP A 118 -4.62 16.31 27.90
CA ASP A 118 -4.71 17.72 27.54
C ASP A 118 -4.01 18.57 28.60
N THR A 119 -2.76 18.95 28.32
CA THR A 119 -2.20 20.14 28.94
C THR A 119 -2.78 21.29 28.14
N ILE A 120 -4.09 21.48 28.29
CA ILE A 120 -4.69 22.80 28.05
C ILE A 120 -3.92 23.68 29.01
N VAL A 121 -3.04 24.48 28.41
CA VAL A 121 -2.45 25.65 29.00
C VAL A 121 -3.55 26.37 29.76
N ASP A 122 -3.52 26.28 31.09
CA ASP A 122 -4.28 27.14 31.98
C ASP A 122 -3.84 28.57 31.67
N LYS A 123 -4.63 29.22 30.80
CA LYS A 123 -4.39 30.60 30.37
C LYS A 123 -5.39 31.56 31.03
N ASP A 124 -5.96 31.20 32.18
CA ASP A 124 -6.94 32.02 32.89
C ASP A 124 -6.64 32.23 34.38
N HIS A 125 -5.35 32.23 34.77
CA HIS A 125 -4.96 32.83 36.05
C HIS A 125 -4.65 34.33 35.88
N ARG A 126 -5.71 35.17 35.92
CA ARG A 126 -5.56 36.61 36.16
C ARG A 126 -5.14 36.82 37.62
N PRO A 127 -3.98 37.43 37.92
CA PRO A 127 -3.67 37.79 39.30
C PRO A 127 -4.61 38.93 39.72
N SER A 128 -5.41 38.67 40.75
CA SER A 128 -6.14 39.70 41.48
C SER A 128 -5.13 40.55 42.26
N GLY A 129 -4.98 41.80 41.82
CA GLY A 129 -4.37 42.92 42.53
C GLY A 129 -5.19 44.16 42.25
#